data_AF-L0GVQ6-F1
#
_entry.id   AF-L0GVQ6-F1
#
_cell.length_a   1.000
_cell.length_b   1.000
_cell.length_c   1.000
_cell.angle_alpha   90.00
_cell.angle_beta   90.00
_cell.angle_gamma   90.00
#
_symmetry.space_group_name_H-M   'P 1'
#
loop_
_entity.id
_entity.type
_entity.pdbx_description
1 polymer ?
#
loop_
_entity_poly.entity_id
_entity_poly.type
_entity_poly.pdbx_seq_one_letter_code
_entity_poly.pdbx_strand_id
1 'polypeptide(L)'
;MAGRAGASQDPRYPWLVLAAAPGVGPKTVERLAARFGGATQITAAGPVALAEAGLSPAACEAIIQPDHAALAASLAWADGDDAHLVTRDDGRYPPQLAEIADAPLLLYVRGDVTALSDPQIAIVGSRTPTPQGREATRELAGTLAARGLTITSGLAAGVDGAAHEGALASGRTIAVLGTGPDLVYPAEHRELAHRIVASGALVSEYPPGLGPRPAHFPRRNRLIAGLSLGALVTEAAERSGSLITARLAAEQGREVFAVPGSIRNPRARGCHMLIRQGAKLVETADDILVELAPLLRGILQPESMAPLPSPSSASAGELDEDYLHLLESMGYDPVAPDELIARSGLPAAAVSSMLLLLELQGYVSSCPGGRYCRDTGRAVAPAQLS
;
A
#
# COMPACT_ATOMS: atom_id res chain seq x y z
N MET A 1 19.70 34.32 17.34
CA MET A 1 20.30 34.47 15.99
C MET A 1 21.04 33.22 15.52
N ALA A 2 21.81 32.52 16.37
CA ALA A 2 22.53 31.29 15.99
C ALA A 2 21.65 30.15 15.45
N GLY A 3 20.46 29.91 16.04
CA GLY A 3 19.52 28.90 15.55
C GLY A 3 18.83 29.21 14.21
N ARG A 4 18.75 30.49 13.82
CA ARG A 4 18.09 30.91 12.56
C ARG A 4 18.99 30.65 11.35
N ALA A 5 20.30 30.87 11.48
CA ALA A 5 21.27 30.64 10.41
C ALA A 5 21.49 29.14 10.13
N GLY A 6 21.49 28.29 11.18
CA GLY A 6 21.60 26.84 11.03
C GLY A 6 20.38 26.21 10.35
N ALA A 7 19.17 26.60 10.75
CA ALA A 7 17.93 26.08 10.16
C ALA A 7 17.81 26.38 8.65
N SER A 8 18.23 27.58 8.21
CA SER A 8 18.18 27.96 6.79
C SER A 8 19.16 27.20 5.88
N GLN A 9 20.15 26.52 6.44
CA GLN A 9 21.12 25.71 5.68
C GLN A 9 20.68 24.25 5.55
N ASP A 10 19.64 23.82 6.26
CA ASP A 10 19.09 22.47 6.16
C ASP A 10 18.41 22.28 4.79
N PRO A 11 18.72 21.21 4.04
CA PRO A 11 18.12 20.96 2.72
C PRO A 11 16.60 20.77 2.76
N ARG A 12 16.02 20.45 3.93
CA ARG A 12 14.57 20.31 4.13
C ARG A 12 13.87 21.65 4.35
N TYR A 13 14.62 22.71 4.68
CA TYR A 13 14.08 24.03 5.00
C TYR A 13 13.27 24.66 3.85
N PRO A 14 13.73 24.64 2.59
CA PRO A 14 12.94 25.17 1.48
C PRO A 14 11.59 24.47 1.30
N TRP A 15 11.55 23.14 1.50
CA TRP A 15 10.33 22.35 1.43
C TRP A 15 9.32 22.73 2.51
N LEU A 16 9.79 23.00 3.73
CA LEU A 16 8.97 23.49 4.84
C LEU A 16 8.38 24.88 4.54
N VAL A 17 9.16 25.80 3.97
CA VAL A 17 8.68 27.13 3.55
C VAL A 17 7.56 26.99 2.52
N LEU A 18 7.76 26.16 1.48
CA LEU A 18 6.77 25.97 0.43
C LEU A 18 5.50 25.28 0.95
N ALA A 19 5.62 24.30 1.84
CA ALA A 19 4.47 23.61 2.44
C ALA A 19 3.65 24.52 3.37
N ALA A 20 4.28 25.49 4.01
CA ALA A 20 3.61 26.47 4.87
C ALA A 20 2.93 27.61 4.08
N ALA A 21 3.31 27.84 2.83
CA ALA A 21 2.82 28.96 2.04
C ALA A 21 1.37 28.72 1.54
N PRO A 22 0.43 29.66 1.77
CA PRO A 22 -0.98 29.47 1.45
C PRO A 22 -1.21 29.38 -0.07
N GLY A 23 -1.93 28.35 -0.51
CA GLY A 23 -2.20 28.13 -1.94
C GLY A 23 -1.01 27.58 -2.72
N VAL A 24 0.11 27.28 -2.07
CA VAL A 24 1.26 26.60 -2.66
C VAL A 24 1.09 25.11 -2.45
N GLY A 25 0.62 24.42 -3.48
CA GLY A 25 0.49 22.97 -3.51
C GLY A 25 1.50 22.31 -4.46
N PRO A 26 1.45 20.97 -4.60
CA PRO A 26 2.37 20.19 -5.42
C PRO A 26 2.47 20.68 -6.87
N LYS A 27 1.32 20.91 -7.53
CA LYS A 27 1.27 21.45 -8.89
C LYS A 27 1.86 22.85 -9.01
N THR A 28 1.68 23.67 -7.98
CA THR A 28 2.29 25.01 -7.93
C THR A 28 3.81 24.89 -7.83
N VAL A 29 4.31 24.02 -6.94
CA VAL A 29 5.75 23.80 -6.77
C VAL A 29 6.38 23.21 -8.02
N GLU A 30 5.73 22.25 -8.69
CA GLU A 30 6.21 21.67 -9.96
C GLU A 30 6.35 22.75 -11.05
N ARG A 31 5.32 23.59 -11.23
CA ARG A 31 5.35 24.72 -12.16
C ARG A 31 6.47 25.71 -11.84
N LEU A 32 6.68 26.00 -10.55
CA LEU A 32 7.73 26.90 -10.10
C LEU A 32 9.13 26.28 -10.28
N ALA A 33 9.28 24.98 -10.00
CA ALA A 33 10.53 24.26 -10.16
C ALA A 33 10.98 24.25 -11.63
N ALA A 34 10.04 24.13 -12.58
CA ALA A 34 10.34 24.26 -14.00
C ALA A 34 10.91 25.65 -14.39
N ARG A 35 10.57 26.70 -13.64
CA ARG A 35 11.07 28.08 -13.87
C ARG A 35 12.34 28.41 -13.10
N PHE A 36 12.43 27.97 -11.85
CA PHE A 36 13.49 28.38 -10.91
C PHE A 36 14.55 27.30 -10.65
N GLY A 37 14.26 26.03 -10.93
CA GLY A 37 15.21 24.91 -10.82
C GLY A 37 15.00 23.97 -9.63
N GLY A 38 14.24 24.37 -8.60
CA GLY A 38 13.98 23.52 -7.43
C GLY A 38 13.53 24.29 -6.19
N ALA A 39 13.22 23.59 -5.10
CA ALA A 39 12.68 24.19 -3.87
C ALA A 39 13.59 25.30 -3.32
N THR A 40 14.90 25.07 -3.27
CA THR A 40 15.90 26.06 -2.83
C THR A 40 15.83 27.34 -3.66
N GLN A 41 15.83 27.22 -4.99
CA GLN A 41 15.82 28.37 -5.89
C GLN A 41 14.47 29.12 -5.85
N ILE A 42 13.36 28.41 -5.66
CA ILE A 42 12.05 29.04 -5.46
C ILE A 42 12.06 29.92 -4.20
N THR A 43 12.57 29.40 -3.08
CA THR A 43 12.61 30.16 -1.83
C THR A 43 13.64 31.30 -1.84
N ALA A 44 14.64 31.24 -2.72
CA ALA A 44 15.59 32.32 -2.94
C ALA A 44 15.10 33.39 -3.93
N ALA A 45 13.98 33.15 -4.63
CA ALA A 45 13.46 34.08 -5.62
C ALA A 45 12.87 35.35 -4.97
N GLY A 46 13.08 36.49 -5.61
CA GLY A 46 12.53 37.77 -5.14
C GLY A 46 11.01 37.88 -5.32
N PRO A 47 10.34 38.80 -4.60
CA PRO A 47 8.89 38.98 -4.63
C PRO A 47 8.31 39.21 -6.03
N VAL A 48 9.02 39.99 -6.86
CA VAL A 48 8.59 40.30 -8.23
C VAL A 48 8.55 39.03 -9.08
N ALA A 49 9.60 38.21 -9.02
CA ALA A 49 9.68 36.99 -9.80
C ALA A 49 8.62 35.95 -9.38
N LEU A 50 8.34 35.84 -8.07
CA LEU A 50 7.29 34.97 -7.54
C LEU A 50 5.89 35.43 -7.98
N ALA A 51 5.64 36.75 -7.94
CA ALA A 51 4.37 37.33 -8.40
C ALA A 51 4.17 37.12 -9.91
N GLU A 52 5.20 37.35 -10.72
CA GLU A 52 5.19 37.05 -12.16
C GLU A 52 5.02 35.55 -12.47
N ALA A 53 5.34 34.67 -11.52
CA ALA A 53 5.08 33.24 -11.63
C ALA A 53 3.67 32.83 -11.17
N GLY A 54 2.80 33.82 -10.90
CA GLY A 54 1.39 33.65 -10.60
C GLY A 54 1.09 33.25 -9.17
N LEU A 55 1.95 33.62 -8.21
CA LEU A 55 1.67 33.44 -6.78
C LEU A 55 0.82 34.59 -6.25
N SER A 56 -0.05 34.27 -5.30
CA SER A 56 -0.80 35.29 -4.58
C SER A 56 0.13 36.14 -3.70
N PRO A 57 -0.24 37.39 -3.38
CA PRO A 57 0.54 38.21 -2.45
C PRO A 57 0.82 37.52 -1.11
N ALA A 58 -0.16 36.81 -0.57
CA ALA A 58 -0.02 36.05 0.68
C ALA A 58 0.97 34.88 0.57
N ALA A 59 1.01 34.20 -0.59
CA ALA A 59 1.99 33.14 -0.84
C ALA A 59 3.41 33.71 -0.95
N CYS A 60 3.58 34.81 -1.69
CA CYS A 60 4.86 35.50 -1.81
C CYS A 60 5.38 35.95 -0.44
N GLU A 61 4.52 36.56 0.39
CA GLU A 61 4.88 37.00 1.73
C GLU A 61 5.31 35.81 2.61
N ALA A 62 4.55 34.71 2.61
CA ALA A 62 4.89 33.52 3.38
C ALA A 62 6.21 32.85 2.95
N ILE A 63 6.60 32.98 1.67
CA ILE A 63 7.89 32.46 1.17
C ILE A 63 9.04 33.38 1.57
N ILE A 64 8.85 34.70 1.50
CA ILE A 64 9.91 35.70 1.74
C ILE A 64 10.15 35.91 3.24
N GLN A 65 9.09 35.89 4.04
CA GLN A 65 9.11 36.04 5.49
C GLN A 65 8.34 34.88 6.14
N PRO A 66 8.87 33.65 6.05
CA PRO A 66 8.24 32.50 6.68
C PRO A 66 8.28 32.65 8.21
N ASP A 67 7.39 31.94 8.90
CA ASP A 67 7.47 31.76 10.35
C ASP A 67 8.68 30.87 10.71
N HIS A 68 9.86 31.50 10.80
CA HIS A 68 11.11 30.83 11.09
C HIS A 68 11.07 30.01 12.39
N ALA A 69 10.26 30.41 13.38
CA ALA A 69 10.16 29.69 14.64
C ALA A 69 9.38 28.38 14.45
N ALA A 70 8.25 28.42 13.74
CA ALA A 70 7.49 27.21 13.40
C ALA A 70 8.29 26.23 12.53
N LEU A 71 9.05 26.74 11.56
CA LEU A 71 9.88 25.89 10.70
C LEU A 71 11.06 25.28 11.48
N ALA A 72 11.72 26.05 12.35
CA ALA A 72 12.77 25.52 13.21
C ALA A 72 12.24 24.47 14.19
N ALA A 73 11.02 24.62 14.71
CA ALA A 73 10.38 23.62 15.55
C ALA A 73 10.09 22.32 14.78
N SER A 74 9.70 22.39 13.50
CA SER A 74 9.53 21.21 12.64
C SER A 74 10.85 20.48 12.39
N LEU A 75 11.94 21.20 12.15
CA LEU A 75 13.28 20.61 12.00
C LEU A 75 13.75 19.96 13.30
N ALA A 76 13.64 20.67 14.43
CA ALA A 76 14.04 20.16 15.74
C ALA A 76 13.22 18.92 16.15
N TRP A 77 11.93 18.87 15.79
CA TRP A 77 11.12 17.67 16.00
C TRP A 77 11.67 16.47 15.21
N ALA A 78 12.12 16.69 13.97
CA ALA A 78 12.68 15.67 13.09
C ALA A 78 14.12 15.24 13.44
N ASP A 79 14.72 15.82 14.48
CA ASP A 79 16.01 15.38 15.04
C ASP A 79 15.82 14.31 16.14
N GLY A 80 14.57 13.96 16.48
CA GLY A 80 14.27 12.86 17.41
C GLY A 80 14.51 11.47 16.79
N ASP A 81 14.83 10.49 17.64
CA ASP A 81 15.22 9.13 17.22
C ASP A 81 14.17 8.43 16.34
N ASP A 82 12.87 8.66 16.62
CA ASP A 82 11.74 8.06 15.91
C ASP A 82 10.99 9.06 15.03
N ALA A 83 11.54 10.24 14.78
CA ALA A 83 10.86 11.33 14.09
C ALA A 83 11.60 11.70 12.79
N HIS A 84 10.86 11.76 11.69
CA HIS A 84 11.44 11.99 10.37
C HIS A 84 10.62 13.02 9.59
N LEU A 85 11.34 13.92 8.91
CA LEU A 85 10.79 14.83 7.93
C LEU A 85 11.27 14.38 6.54
N VAL A 86 10.36 13.79 5.78
CA VAL A 86 10.66 13.18 4.47
C VAL A 86 10.14 14.11 3.38
N THR A 87 11.04 14.79 2.68
CA THR A 87 10.70 15.70 1.56
C THR A 87 10.58 14.95 0.24
N ARG A 88 9.98 15.54 -0.80
CA ARG A 88 9.92 14.87 -2.13
C ARG A 88 11.27 14.52 -2.75
N ASP A 89 12.34 15.24 -2.41
CA ASP A 89 13.70 14.93 -2.88
C ASP A 89 14.40 13.86 -2.02
N ASP A 90 13.76 13.40 -0.94
CA ASP A 90 14.31 12.37 -0.07
C ASP A 90 14.13 10.99 -0.72
N GLY A 91 15.20 10.18 -0.77
CA GLY A 91 15.13 8.83 -1.33
C GLY A 91 14.19 7.88 -0.57
N ARG A 92 13.78 8.25 0.65
CA ARG A 92 12.79 7.52 1.45
C ARG A 92 11.34 7.96 1.14
N TYR A 93 11.14 8.97 0.31
CA TYR A 93 9.81 9.40 -0.09
C TYR A 93 9.12 8.28 -0.89
N PRO A 94 7.93 7.82 -0.48
CA PRO A 94 7.31 6.64 -1.10
C PRO A 94 7.02 6.84 -2.59
N PRO A 95 7.53 5.96 -3.49
CA PRO A 95 7.37 6.13 -4.93
C PRO A 95 5.91 6.08 -5.36
N GLN A 96 5.11 5.17 -4.79
CA GLN A 96 3.67 5.08 -5.06
C GLN A 96 2.94 6.38 -4.71
N LEU A 97 3.31 7.03 -3.60
CA LEU A 97 2.71 8.30 -3.23
C LEU A 97 3.17 9.43 -4.14
N ALA A 98 4.36 9.36 -4.73
CA ALA A 98 4.87 10.40 -5.63
C ALA A 98 4.08 10.48 -6.95
N GLU A 99 3.43 9.39 -7.35
CA GLU A 99 2.63 9.26 -8.59
C GLU A 99 1.27 9.96 -8.52
N ILE A 100 0.74 10.23 -7.32
CA ILE A 100 -0.59 10.83 -7.23
C ILE A 100 -0.55 12.31 -7.63
N ALA A 101 -1.63 12.78 -8.27
CA ALA A 101 -1.70 14.14 -8.85
C ALA A 101 -1.51 15.28 -7.84
N ASP A 102 -1.74 15.03 -6.55
CA ASP A 102 -1.57 15.99 -5.46
C ASP A 102 -0.60 15.51 -4.37
N ALA A 103 0.40 14.69 -4.74
CA ALA A 103 1.39 14.13 -3.82
C ALA A 103 2.00 15.19 -2.88
N PRO A 104 1.97 15.00 -1.54
CA PRO A 104 2.41 16.01 -0.59
C PRO A 104 3.88 16.44 -0.80
N LEU A 105 4.20 17.68 -0.47
CA LEU A 105 5.56 18.23 -0.62
C LEU A 105 6.55 17.60 0.38
N LEU A 106 6.04 17.19 1.52
CA LEU A 106 6.77 16.54 2.60
C LEU A 106 5.82 15.71 3.46
N LEU A 107 6.38 14.78 4.20
CA LEU A 107 5.70 13.97 5.20
C LEU A 107 6.41 14.10 6.54
N TYR A 108 5.63 14.24 7.59
CA TYR A 108 6.07 14.00 8.96
C TYR A 108 5.79 12.54 9.30
N VAL A 109 6.82 11.80 9.69
CA VAL A 109 6.75 10.37 9.95
C VAL A 109 7.26 10.09 11.36
N ARG A 110 6.50 9.32 12.13
CA ARG A 110 6.92 8.83 13.44
C ARG A 110 6.98 7.30 13.45
N GLY A 111 8.12 6.71 13.77
CA GLY A 111 8.38 5.26 13.68
C GLY A 111 9.29 4.90 12.52
N ASP A 112 9.17 3.67 12.01
CA ASP A 112 10.04 3.14 10.96
C ASP A 112 9.73 3.75 9.58
N VAL A 113 10.56 4.70 9.15
CA VAL A 113 10.44 5.33 7.83
C VAL A 113 10.60 4.35 6.67
N THR A 114 11.28 3.22 6.86
CA THR A 114 11.47 2.22 5.79
C THR A 114 10.16 1.55 5.40
N ALA A 115 9.20 1.46 6.33
CA ALA A 115 7.89 0.89 6.09
C ALA A 115 7.10 1.62 4.99
N LEU A 116 7.40 2.91 4.75
CA LEU A 116 6.72 3.69 3.71
C LEU A 116 6.98 3.13 2.30
N SER A 117 8.08 2.39 2.10
CA SER A 117 8.42 1.80 0.79
C SER A 117 7.91 0.37 0.62
N ASP A 118 7.38 -0.25 1.68
CA ASP A 118 6.82 -1.60 1.60
C ASP A 118 5.60 -1.61 0.65
N PRO A 119 5.29 -2.73 -0.01
CA PRO A 119 4.02 -2.89 -0.70
C PRO A 119 2.85 -2.82 0.29
N GLN A 120 1.89 -1.92 0.06
CA GLN A 120 0.82 -1.63 1.03
C GLN A 120 -0.57 -1.89 0.46
N ILE A 121 -1.50 -2.24 1.35
CA ILE A 121 -2.94 -2.30 1.06
C ILE A 121 -3.68 -1.40 2.04
N ALA A 122 -4.53 -0.52 1.51
CA ALA A 122 -5.40 0.31 2.32
C ALA A 122 -6.57 -0.52 2.84
N ILE A 123 -6.86 -0.47 4.14
CA ILE A 123 -8.08 -1.08 4.70
C ILE A 123 -8.89 0.02 5.39
N VAL A 124 -10.11 0.25 4.91
CA VAL A 124 -10.98 1.36 5.39
C VAL A 124 -12.43 0.91 5.53
N GLY A 125 -13.20 1.60 6.36
CA GLY A 125 -14.61 1.28 6.48
C GLY A 125 -15.38 2.09 7.52
N SER A 126 -16.47 1.49 7.99
CA SER A 126 -17.38 2.05 8.96
C SER A 126 -16.67 2.38 10.26
N ARG A 127 -17.00 3.53 10.85
CA ARG A 127 -16.57 3.87 12.22
C ARG A 127 -17.28 3.06 13.30
N THR A 128 -18.40 2.42 12.95
CA THR A 128 -19.19 1.56 13.84
C THR A 128 -19.49 0.24 13.12
N PRO A 129 -18.47 -0.58 12.82
CA PRO A 129 -18.70 -1.85 12.13
C PRO A 129 -19.53 -2.79 12.99
N THR A 130 -20.21 -3.73 12.36
CA THR A 130 -20.79 -4.87 13.07
C THR A 130 -19.68 -5.71 13.75
N PRO A 131 -20.00 -6.53 14.77
CA PRO A 131 -19.02 -7.45 15.34
C PRO A 131 -18.38 -8.36 14.29
N GLN A 132 -19.19 -8.87 13.34
CA GLN A 132 -18.70 -9.69 12.23
C GLN A 132 -17.80 -8.89 11.29
N GLY A 133 -18.18 -7.66 10.92
CA GLY A 133 -17.34 -6.80 10.09
C GLY A 133 -16.02 -6.44 10.75
N ARG A 134 -16.00 -6.25 12.07
CA ARG A 134 -14.77 -6.04 12.85
C ARG A 134 -13.87 -7.27 12.82
N GLU A 135 -14.43 -8.46 13.03
CA GLU A 135 -13.67 -9.71 13.01
C GLU A 135 -13.06 -9.97 11.64
N ALA A 136 -13.88 -9.91 10.58
CA ALA A 136 -13.43 -10.09 9.21
C ALA A 136 -12.33 -9.09 8.83
N THR A 137 -12.46 -7.83 9.27
CA THR A 137 -11.40 -6.82 9.06
C THR A 137 -10.09 -7.24 9.73
N ARG A 138 -10.14 -7.69 10.99
CA ARG A 138 -8.94 -8.09 11.74
C ARG A 138 -8.27 -9.30 11.11
N GLU A 139 -9.06 -10.30 10.73
CA GLU A 139 -8.59 -11.54 10.09
C GLU A 139 -7.93 -11.26 8.72
N LEU A 140 -8.59 -10.49 7.86
CA LEU A 140 -8.05 -10.11 6.55
C LEU A 140 -6.77 -9.29 6.71
N ALA A 141 -6.77 -8.29 7.60
CA ALA A 141 -5.59 -7.47 7.85
C ALA A 141 -4.41 -8.29 8.38
N GLY A 142 -4.64 -9.19 9.34
CA GLY A 142 -3.60 -10.07 9.88
C GLY A 142 -3.06 -11.05 8.85
N THR A 143 -3.93 -11.60 7.99
CA THR A 143 -3.51 -12.53 6.93
C THR A 143 -2.69 -11.82 5.84
N LEU A 144 -3.12 -10.63 5.40
CA LEU A 144 -2.38 -9.82 4.42
C LEU A 144 -1.03 -9.36 4.99
N ALA A 145 -0.99 -8.95 6.26
CA ALA A 145 0.24 -8.58 6.95
C ALA A 145 1.21 -9.75 7.10
N ALA A 146 0.72 -10.94 7.47
CA ALA A 146 1.52 -12.17 7.54
C ALA A 146 2.14 -12.55 6.19
N ARG A 147 1.53 -12.12 5.09
CA ARG A 147 2.00 -12.35 3.71
C ARG A 147 2.85 -11.21 3.14
N GLY A 148 3.28 -10.28 4.01
CA GLY A 148 4.26 -9.26 3.68
C GLY A 148 3.68 -7.95 3.14
N LEU A 149 2.36 -7.75 3.16
CA LEU A 149 1.77 -6.45 2.85
C LEU A 149 1.71 -5.57 4.10
N THR A 150 2.18 -4.33 4.01
CA THR A 150 1.96 -3.34 5.07
C THR A 150 0.52 -2.85 5.03
N ILE A 151 -0.19 -2.91 6.16
CA ILE A 151 -1.57 -2.43 6.23
C ILE A 151 -1.59 -0.93 6.45
N THR A 152 -2.21 -0.19 5.54
CA THR A 152 -2.31 1.26 5.63
C THR A 152 -3.74 1.68 5.94
N SER A 153 -3.93 2.45 7.00
CA SER A 153 -5.26 2.90 7.41
C SER A 153 -5.19 4.21 8.15
N GLY A 154 -6.32 4.66 8.67
CA GLY A 154 -6.50 6.01 9.17
C GLY A 154 -6.53 6.22 10.64
N LEU A 155 -6.35 5.16 11.42
CA LEU A 155 -6.50 5.17 12.87
C LEU A 155 -7.86 5.71 13.35
N ALA A 156 -8.89 5.79 12.49
CA ALA A 156 -10.23 6.15 12.93
C ALA A 156 -10.84 5.03 13.79
N ALA A 157 -11.86 5.34 14.59
CA ALA A 157 -12.63 4.31 15.27
C ALA A 157 -13.20 3.28 14.27
N GLY A 158 -13.46 2.05 14.73
CA GLY A 158 -14.11 1.02 13.91
C GLY A 158 -13.15 0.22 13.04
N VAL A 159 -13.39 0.17 11.73
CA VAL A 159 -12.64 -0.66 10.77
C VAL A 159 -11.15 -0.34 10.78
N ASP A 160 -10.75 0.94 10.75
CA ASP A 160 -9.33 1.31 10.74
C ASP A 160 -8.60 0.78 11.97
N GLY A 161 -9.18 0.92 13.17
CA GLY A 161 -8.63 0.35 14.40
C GLY A 161 -8.48 -1.18 14.33
N ALA A 162 -9.51 -1.88 13.83
CA ALA A 162 -9.47 -3.33 13.68
C ALA A 162 -8.43 -3.81 12.66
N ALA A 163 -8.22 -3.05 11.58
CA ALA A 163 -7.21 -3.33 10.58
C ALA A 163 -5.80 -3.22 11.17
N HIS A 164 -5.51 -2.14 11.90
CA HIS A 164 -4.23 -1.98 12.60
C HIS A 164 -4.01 -3.08 13.66
N GLU A 165 -5.04 -3.40 14.45
CA GLU A 165 -4.96 -4.48 15.44
C GLU A 165 -4.65 -5.85 14.79
N GLY A 166 -5.28 -6.16 13.67
CA GLY A 166 -5.02 -7.40 12.93
C GLY A 166 -3.61 -7.44 12.35
N ALA A 167 -3.18 -6.34 11.73
CA ALA A 167 -1.85 -6.23 11.14
C ALA A 167 -0.72 -6.42 12.16
N LEU A 168 -0.84 -5.79 13.33
CA LEU A 168 0.16 -5.85 14.41
C LEU A 168 0.38 -7.25 14.98
N ALA A 169 -0.55 -8.19 14.75
CA ALA A 169 -0.37 -9.57 15.19
C ALA A 169 0.68 -10.33 14.35
N SER A 170 0.88 -9.92 13.10
CA SER A 170 1.60 -10.75 12.11
C SER A 170 2.52 -9.96 11.17
N GLY A 171 2.57 -8.63 11.26
CA GLY A 171 3.35 -7.80 10.35
C GLY A 171 3.31 -6.32 10.69
N ARG A 172 3.46 -5.47 9.67
CA ARG A 172 3.60 -4.02 9.81
C ARG A 172 2.31 -3.28 9.47
N THR A 173 2.18 -2.07 10.01
CA THR A 173 1.06 -1.18 9.67
C THR A 173 1.44 0.29 9.71
N ILE A 174 0.81 1.09 8.85
CA ILE A 174 0.99 2.54 8.76
C ILE A 174 -0.34 3.24 9.03
N ALA A 175 -0.34 4.15 9.99
CA ALA A 175 -1.48 5.02 10.27
C ALA A 175 -1.25 6.41 9.67
N VAL A 176 -2.10 6.80 8.73
CA VAL A 176 -2.07 8.15 8.15
C VAL A 176 -2.99 9.07 8.94
N LEU A 177 -2.49 10.21 9.42
CA LEU A 177 -3.15 11.05 10.42
C LEU A 177 -3.72 12.36 9.85
N GLY A 178 -4.89 12.76 10.35
CA GLY A 178 -5.50 14.08 10.06
C GLY A 178 -5.05 15.20 11.03
N THR A 179 -3.99 14.95 11.78
CA THR A 179 -3.42 15.74 12.88
C THR A 179 -1.91 15.76 12.74
N GLY A 180 -1.21 16.54 13.56
CA GLY A 180 0.23 16.38 13.74
C GLY A 180 0.59 14.95 14.20
N PRO A 181 1.81 14.47 13.88
CA PRO A 181 2.28 13.11 14.20
C PRO A 181 2.38 12.82 15.72
N ASP A 182 2.30 13.85 16.55
CA ASP A 182 2.35 13.85 18.01
C ASP A 182 0.95 13.85 18.66
N LEU A 183 -0.12 14.03 17.88
CA LEU A 183 -1.48 14.14 18.39
C LEU A 183 -2.38 13.03 17.82
N VAL A 184 -2.66 12.02 18.64
CA VAL A 184 -3.52 10.89 18.27
C VAL A 184 -5.01 11.25 18.40
N TYR A 185 -5.77 11.01 17.32
CA TYR A 185 -7.23 11.14 17.30
C TYR A 185 -7.86 9.93 16.58
N PRO A 186 -8.87 9.27 17.18
CA PRO A 186 -9.47 9.56 18.49
C PRO A 186 -8.55 9.19 19.66
N ALA A 187 -8.75 9.81 20.82
CA ALA A 187 -7.87 9.64 21.99
C ALA A 187 -7.84 8.20 22.53
N GLU A 188 -8.89 7.41 22.27
CA GLU A 188 -8.95 5.98 22.62
C GLU A 188 -7.89 5.13 21.90
N HIS A 189 -7.37 5.60 20.75
CA HIS A 189 -6.35 4.89 19.97
C HIS A 189 -4.92 5.25 20.34
N ARG A 190 -4.66 5.93 21.46
CA ARG A 190 -3.30 6.28 21.90
C ARG A 190 -2.40 5.06 22.07
N GLU A 191 -2.88 4.03 22.79
CA GLU A 191 -2.12 2.79 22.97
C GLU A 191 -1.90 2.06 21.64
N LEU A 192 -2.91 2.03 20.78
CA LEU A 192 -2.78 1.47 19.44
C LEU A 192 -1.69 2.20 18.63
N ALA A 193 -1.68 3.54 18.65
CA ALA A 193 -0.68 4.35 17.98
C ALA A 193 0.75 4.06 18.47
N HIS A 194 0.95 3.89 19.79
CA HIS A 194 2.26 3.52 20.32
C HIS A 194 2.74 2.17 19.79
N ARG A 195 1.86 1.17 19.71
CA ARG A 195 2.22 -0.13 19.12
C ARG A 195 2.52 -0.05 17.62
N ILE A 196 1.81 0.84 16.89
CA ILE A 196 2.08 1.10 15.47
C ILE A 196 3.49 1.67 15.30
N VAL A 197 3.87 2.69 16.09
CA VAL A 197 5.22 3.28 16.02
C VAL A 197 6.32 2.23 16.26
N ALA A 198 6.08 1.24 17.12
CA ALA A 198 7.06 0.20 17.43
C ALA A 198 7.32 -0.80 16.29
N SER A 199 6.44 -0.89 15.28
CA SER A 199 6.51 -1.92 14.23
C SER A 199 6.13 -1.41 12.83
N GLY A 200 6.01 -0.09 12.69
CA GLY A 200 5.51 0.59 11.50
C GLY A 200 5.62 2.09 11.70
N ALA A 201 4.66 2.87 11.19
CA ALA A 201 4.76 4.32 11.27
C ALA A 201 3.42 5.05 11.38
N LEU A 202 3.46 6.22 12.02
CA LEU A 202 2.45 7.26 11.89
C LEU A 202 2.91 8.25 10.82
N VAL A 203 2.05 8.60 9.87
CA VAL A 203 2.39 9.49 8.74
C VAL A 203 1.41 10.66 8.71
N SER A 204 1.91 11.89 8.57
CA SER A 204 1.09 13.09 8.46
C SER A 204 1.63 14.09 7.44
N GLU A 205 0.73 14.80 6.78
CA GLU A 205 1.04 16.01 5.98
C GLU A 205 1.10 17.27 6.87
N TYR A 206 0.74 17.14 8.15
CA TYR A 206 0.58 18.26 9.07
C TYR A 206 1.71 18.34 10.10
N PRO A 207 2.16 19.56 10.44
CA PRO A 207 3.25 19.75 11.39
C PRO A 207 2.88 19.26 12.81
N PRO A 208 3.88 18.94 13.64
CA PRO A 208 3.70 18.65 15.06
C PRO A 208 2.90 19.75 15.77
N GLY A 209 2.04 19.33 16.69
CA GLY A 209 1.15 20.21 17.46
C GLY A 209 -0.16 20.58 16.74
N LEU A 210 -0.36 20.22 15.47
CA LEU A 210 -1.61 20.53 14.76
C LEU A 210 -2.76 19.62 15.20
N GLY A 211 -3.72 20.18 15.94
CA GLY A 211 -4.91 19.45 16.40
C GLY A 211 -5.90 19.04 15.28
N PRO A 212 -6.89 18.19 15.62
CA PRO A 212 -7.83 17.64 14.65
C PRO A 212 -8.78 18.71 14.11
N ARG A 213 -8.93 18.77 12.78
CA ARG A 213 -9.93 19.60 12.11
C ARG A 213 -10.76 18.74 11.15
N PRO A 214 -12.10 18.89 11.10
CA PRO A 214 -12.95 18.05 10.25
C PRO A 214 -12.52 18.00 8.77
N ALA A 215 -12.04 19.12 8.22
CA ALA A 215 -11.57 19.19 6.83
C ALA A 215 -10.29 18.38 6.55
N HIS A 216 -9.48 18.07 7.57
CA HIS A 216 -8.24 17.33 7.38
C HIS A 216 -8.48 15.85 7.10
N PHE A 217 -9.55 15.25 7.65
CA PHE A 217 -9.77 13.81 7.51
C PHE A 217 -10.09 13.39 6.06
N PRO A 218 -11.00 14.06 5.32
CA PRO A 218 -11.19 13.74 3.90
C PRO A 218 -9.94 14.04 3.05
N ARG A 219 -9.23 15.14 3.33
CA ARG A 219 -8.00 15.49 2.60
C ARG A 219 -6.91 14.44 2.78
N ARG A 220 -6.76 13.89 3.98
CA ARG A 220 -5.76 12.88 4.27
C ARG A 220 -6.06 11.53 3.60
N ASN A 221 -7.31 11.20 3.28
CA ASN A 221 -7.66 9.91 2.68
C ASN A 221 -6.91 9.63 1.37
N ARG A 222 -6.54 10.67 0.63
CA ARG A 222 -5.74 10.56 -0.60
C ARG A 222 -4.34 9.99 -0.35
N LEU A 223 -3.76 10.18 0.84
CA LEU A 223 -2.47 9.61 1.23
C LEU A 223 -2.63 8.12 1.55
N ILE A 224 -3.73 7.72 2.21
CA ILE A 224 -4.01 6.30 2.47
C ILE A 224 -4.07 5.54 1.14
N ALA A 225 -4.84 6.07 0.19
CA ALA A 225 -4.96 5.51 -1.15
C ALA A 225 -3.62 5.57 -1.91
N GLY A 226 -2.94 6.73 -1.88
CA GLY A 226 -1.73 6.95 -2.66
C GLY A 226 -0.51 6.14 -2.20
N LEU A 227 -0.46 5.79 -0.92
CA LEU A 227 0.56 4.89 -0.36
C LEU A 227 0.31 3.42 -0.69
N SER A 228 -0.86 3.06 -1.20
CA SER A 228 -1.30 1.67 -1.33
C SER A 228 -1.46 1.25 -2.78
N LEU A 229 -1.28 -0.06 -3.03
CA LEU A 229 -1.55 -0.68 -4.33
C LEU A 229 -3.05 -0.83 -4.62
N GLY A 230 -3.85 -0.90 -3.55
CA GLY A 230 -5.30 -0.95 -3.62
C GLY A 230 -5.96 -0.58 -2.29
N ALA A 231 -7.28 -0.47 -2.31
CA ALA A 231 -8.10 -0.18 -1.14
C ALA A 231 -9.20 -1.21 -0.94
N LEU A 232 -9.16 -1.89 0.21
CA LEU A 232 -10.18 -2.80 0.69
C LEU A 232 -11.19 -2.07 1.58
N VAL A 233 -12.46 -2.18 1.22
CA VAL A 233 -13.59 -1.73 2.04
C VAL A 233 -14.30 -2.94 2.64
N THR A 234 -14.18 -3.12 3.96
CA THR A 234 -14.73 -4.29 4.64
C THR A 234 -16.20 -4.11 5.04
N GLU A 235 -16.58 -2.92 5.51
CA GLU A 235 -17.95 -2.59 5.82
C GLU A 235 -18.18 -1.09 5.67
N ALA A 236 -19.21 -0.66 4.94
CA ALA A 236 -19.52 0.76 4.72
C ALA A 236 -20.99 0.99 4.35
N ALA A 237 -21.64 1.94 5.01
CA ALA A 237 -22.95 2.45 4.57
C ALA A 237 -22.80 3.32 3.30
N GLU A 238 -23.87 3.53 2.54
CA GLU A 238 -23.84 4.28 1.25
C GLU A 238 -23.32 5.72 1.36
N ARG A 239 -23.42 6.35 2.54
CA ARG A 239 -22.92 7.71 2.80
C ARG A 239 -21.70 7.72 3.74
N SER A 240 -20.92 6.63 3.76
CA SER A 240 -19.73 6.53 4.60
C SER A 240 -18.56 7.33 4.04
N GLY A 241 -17.82 8.01 4.92
CA GLY A 241 -16.58 8.69 4.56
C GLY A 241 -15.48 7.75 4.06
N SER A 242 -15.56 6.45 4.35
CA SER A 242 -14.64 5.43 3.80
C SER A 242 -14.78 5.25 2.30
N LEU A 243 -15.96 5.52 1.73
CA LEU A 243 -16.19 5.47 0.28
C LEU A 243 -15.43 6.57 -0.46
N ILE A 244 -15.06 7.65 0.24
CA ILE A 244 -14.17 8.69 -0.31
C ILE A 244 -12.80 8.07 -0.62
N THR A 245 -12.24 7.26 0.28
CA THR A 245 -10.94 6.61 0.05
C THR A 245 -11.01 5.62 -1.11
N ALA A 246 -12.07 4.82 -1.21
CA ALA A 246 -12.25 3.88 -2.33
C ALA A 246 -12.35 4.62 -3.67
N ARG A 247 -13.08 5.74 -3.71
CA ARG A 247 -13.15 6.61 -4.88
C ARG A 247 -11.77 7.19 -5.23
N LEU A 248 -11.04 7.72 -4.24
CA LEU A 248 -9.71 8.28 -4.45
C LEU A 248 -8.72 7.21 -4.95
N ALA A 249 -8.81 5.97 -4.44
CA ALA A 249 -8.01 4.84 -4.92
C ALA A 249 -8.26 4.59 -6.43
N ALA A 250 -9.53 4.50 -6.84
CA ALA A 250 -9.87 4.35 -8.26
C ALA A 250 -9.38 5.54 -9.12
N GLU A 251 -9.55 6.79 -8.65
CA GLU A 251 -9.06 7.99 -9.34
C GLU A 251 -7.52 8.02 -9.46
N GLN A 252 -6.81 7.37 -8.54
CA GLN A 252 -5.35 7.21 -8.54
C GLN A 252 -4.88 5.97 -9.31
N GLY A 253 -5.79 5.22 -9.96
CA GLY A 253 -5.46 4.00 -10.69
C GLY A 253 -5.06 2.83 -9.78
N ARG A 254 -5.56 2.81 -8.54
CA ARG A 254 -5.36 1.73 -7.58
C ARG A 254 -6.56 0.78 -7.59
N GLU A 255 -6.29 -0.49 -7.28
CA GLU A 255 -7.35 -1.50 -7.22
C GLU A 255 -8.33 -1.22 -6.08
N VAL A 256 -9.61 -1.51 -6.29
CA VAL A 256 -10.65 -1.35 -5.26
C VAL A 256 -11.30 -2.69 -4.98
N PHE A 257 -11.27 -3.07 -3.71
CA PHE A 257 -11.83 -4.33 -3.21
C PHE A 257 -12.95 -4.04 -2.22
N ALA A 258 -13.94 -4.92 -2.17
CA ALA A 258 -15.03 -4.80 -1.23
C ALA A 258 -15.49 -6.17 -0.71
N VAL A 259 -15.66 -6.27 0.61
CA VAL A 259 -16.17 -7.48 1.25
C VAL A 259 -17.70 -7.51 1.11
N PRO A 260 -18.29 -8.62 0.64
CA PRO A 260 -19.74 -8.73 0.56
C PRO A 260 -20.33 -8.83 1.97
N GLY A 261 -21.58 -8.36 2.10
CA GLY A 261 -22.34 -8.52 3.34
C GLY A 261 -23.80 -8.81 3.07
N SER A 262 -24.54 -9.15 4.13
CA SER A 262 -25.98 -9.38 4.03
C SER A 262 -26.70 -8.18 3.40
N ILE A 263 -27.60 -8.42 2.45
CA ILE A 263 -28.48 -7.38 1.87
C ILE A 263 -29.39 -6.71 2.92
N ARG A 264 -29.56 -7.36 4.09
CA ARG A 264 -30.30 -6.81 5.23
C ARG A 264 -29.43 -5.92 6.13
N ASN A 265 -28.10 -5.95 5.98
CA ASN A 265 -27.20 -5.07 6.71
C ASN A 265 -27.09 -3.72 5.99
N PRO A 266 -27.59 -2.60 6.56
CA PRO A 266 -27.45 -1.29 5.94
C PRO A 266 -25.99 -0.85 5.77
N ARG A 267 -25.07 -1.39 6.58
CA ARG A 267 -23.63 -1.13 6.48
C ARG A 267 -22.91 -1.98 5.42
N ALA A 268 -23.61 -2.89 4.74
CA ALA A 268 -23.05 -3.59 3.57
C ALA A 268 -23.34 -2.84 2.25
N ARG A 269 -24.26 -1.87 2.27
CA ARG A 269 -24.77 -1.22 1.06
C ARG A 269 -23.72 -0.44 0.27
N GLY A 270 -22.77 0.20 0.96
CA GLY A 270 -21.64 0.87 0.32
C GLY A 270 -20.70 -0.13 -0.37
N CYS A 271 -20.45 -1.29 0.25
CA CYS A 271 -19.66 -2.36 -0.38
C CYS A 271 -20.38 -2.92 -1.62
N HIS A 272 -21.69 -3.17 -1.54
CA HIS A 272 -22.49 -3.59 -2.70
C HIS A 272 -22.51 -2.55 -3.83
N MET A 273 -22.51 -1.25 -3.48
CA MET A 273 -22.40 -0.19 -4.46
C MET A 273 -21.05 -0.22 -5.17
N LEU A 274 -19.94 -0.34 -4.42
CA LEU A 274 -18.60 -0.45 -4.99
C LEU A 274 -18.48 -1.66 -5.92
N ILE A 275 -18.99 -2.83 -5.51
CA ILE A 275 -18.98 -4.04 -6.34
C ILE A 275 -19.74 -3.82 -7.65
N ARG A 276 -20.92 -3.18 -7.60
CA ARG A 276 -21.67 -2.81 -8.81
C ARG A 276 -20.95 -1.79 -9.70
N GLN A 277 -20.04 -1.01 -9.13
CA GLN A 277 -19.21 -0.03 -9.85
C GLN A 277 -17.89 -0.62 -10.36
N GLY A 278 -17.66 -1.92 -10.19
CA GLY A 278 -16.49 -2.63 -10.69
C GLY A 278 -15.42 -2.94 -9.64
N ALA A 279 -15.64 -2.63 -8.36
CA ALA A 279 -14.74 -3.10 -7.31
C ALA A 279 -14.78 -4.64 -7.23
N LYS A 280 -13.62 -5.26 -7.04
CA LYS A 280 -13.53 -6.72 -6.92
C LYS A 280 -14.16 -7.17 -5.60
N LEU A 281 -15.07 -8.14 -5.69
CA LEU A 281 -15.62 -8.82 -4.52
C LEU A 281 -14.53 -9.67 -3.89
N VAL A 282 -14.36 -9.55 -2.58
CA VAL A 282 -13.33 -10.27 -1.82
C VAL A 282 -13.97 -11.05 -0.67
N GLU A 283 -13.65 -12.33 -0.59
CA GLU A 283 -14.01 -13.21 0.52
C GLU A 283 -12.78 -13.56 1.38
N THR A 284 -11.60 -13.59 0.76
CA THR A 284 -10.35 -14.01 1.39
C THR A 284 -9.18 -13.09 1.03
N ALA A 285 -8.09 -13.17 1.81
CA ALA A 285 -6.85 -12.45 1.46
C ALA A 285 -6.28 -12.88 0.09
N ASP A 286 -6.56 -14.11 -0.35
CA ASP A 286 -6.05 -14.66 -1.62
C ASP A 286 -6.65 -13.93 -2.82
N ASP A 287 -7.93 -13.54 -2.74
CA ASP A 287 -8.60 -12.79 -3.80
C ASP A 287 -7.91 -11.46 -4.10
N ILE A 288 -7.39 -10.81 -3.05
CA ILE A 288 -6.61 -9.57 -3.12
C ILE A 288 -5.23 -9.87 -3.69
N LEU A 289 -4.54 -10.86 -3.15
CA LEU A 289 -3.16 -11.17 -3.55
C LEU A 289 -3.05 -11.62 -5.00
N VAL A 290 -4.01 -12.39 -5.50
CA VAL A 290 -4.08 -12.76 -6.92
C VAL A 290 -4.17 -11.51 -7.80
N GLU A 291 -4.98 -10.53 -7.39
CA GLU A 291 -5.13 -9.28 -8.13
C GLU A 291 -3.86 -8.42 -8.08
N LEU A 292 -3.22 -8.36 -6.92
CA LEU A 292 -2.01 -7.55 -6.72
C LEU A 292 -0.73 -8.21 -7.23
N ALA A 293 -0.73 -9.53 -7.50
CA ALA A 293 0.46 -10.28 -7.89
C ALA A 293 1.24 -9.69 -9.10
N PRO A 294 0.59 -9.16 -10.16
CA PRO A 294 1.31 -8.48 -11.24
C PRO A 294 2.06 -7.22 -10.76
N LEU A 295 1.42 -6.39 -9.94
CA LEU A 295 2.03 -5.16 -9.39
C LEU A 295 3.16 -5.49 -8.42
N LEU A 296 2.95 -6.48 -7.55
CA LEU A 296 3.95 -6.94 -6.59
C LEU A 296 5.21 -7.47 -7.28
N ARG A 297 5.07 -8.20 -8.40
CA ARG A 297 6.22 -8.64 -9.19
C ARG A 297 7.05 -7.48 -9.71
N GLY A 298 6.42 -6.41 -10.19
CA GLY A 298 7.13 -5.21 -10.65
C GLY A 298 7.85 -4.46 -9.54
N ILE A 299 7.35 -4.50 -8.31
CA ILE A 299 7.95 -3.82 -7.15
C ILE A 299 9.08 -4.63 -6.52
N LEU A 300 8.91 -5.96 -6.44
CA LEU A 300 9.87 -6.87 -5.82
C LEU A 300 11.03 -7.27 -6.75
N GLN A 301 10.92 -6.97 -8.05
CA GLN A 301 12.01 -7.16 -9.00
C GLN A 301 12.76 -5.83 -9.19
N PRO A 302 13.94 -5.65 -8.59
CA PRO A 302 14.73 -4.46 -8.84
C PRO A 302 15.24 -4.43 -10.28
N GLU A 303 15.04 -3.32 -10.98
CA GLU A 303 15.83 -2.96 -12.16
C GLU A 303 17.27 -2.66 -11.75
N SER A 304 18.09 -3.71 -11.60
CA SER A 304 19.55 -3.77 -11.79
C SER A 304 20.10 -4.97 -11.03
N MET A 305 20.10 -6.11 -11.70
CA MET A 305 21.20 -7.05 -11.53
C MET A 305 22.09 -6.90 -12.76
N ALA A 306 23.21 -6.20 -12.61
CA ALA A 306 24.38 -6.51 -13.43
C ALA A 306 24.61 -8.03 -13.36
N PRO A 307 24.99 -8.70 -14.47
CA PRO A 307 25.05 -10.15 -14.51
C PRO A 307 26.11 -10.62 -13.52
N LEU A 308 25.65 -11.07 -12.34
CA LEU A 308 26.45 -11.96 -11.52
C LEU A 308 26.73 -13.19 -12.38
N PRO A 309 27.98 -13.69 -12.42
CA PRO A 309 28.27 -14.90 -13.16
C PRO A 309 27.33 -15.98 -12.65
N SER A 310 26.52 -16.50 -13.57
CA SER A 310 25.52 -17.50 -13.30
C SER A 310 26.15 -18.60 -12.45
N PRO A 311 25.65 -18.90 -11.24
CA PRO A 311 25.95 -20.19 -10.66
C PRO A 311 25.39 -21.19 -11.65
N SER A 312 26.31 -21.94 -12.28
CA SER A 312 26.09 -23.17 -13.04
C SER A 312 24.66 -23.67 -12.89
N SER A 313 23.89 -23.55 -13.98
CA SER A 313 22.59 -24.16 -14.16
C SER A 313 22.61 -25.62 -13.69
N ALA A 314 22.13 -25.85 -12.46
CA ALA A 314 21.54 -27.13 -12.14
C ALA A 314 20.15 -27.07 -12.74
N SER A 315 19.99 -27.71 -13.89
CA SER A 315 18.74 -27.85 -14.63
C SER A 315 17.58 -28.20 -13.68
N ALA A 316 16.69 -27.24 -13.42
CA ALA A 316 15.32 -27.58 -13.08
C ALA A 316 14.76 -28.23 -14.36
N GLY A 317 14.69 -29.55 -14.35
CA GLY A 317 14.38 -30.36 -15.52
C GLY A 317 13.07 -29.89 -16.15
N GLU A 318 13.12 -29.58 -17.44
CA GLU A 318 11.93 -29.59 -18.29
C GLU A 318 11.28 -30.96 -18.11
N LEU A 319 9.99 -30.97 -17.74
CA LEU A 319 9.21 -32.20 -17.69
C LEU A 319 9.16 -32.76 -19.11
N ASP A 320 9.51 -34.03 -19.27
CA ASP A 320 9.45 -34.74 -20.55
C ASP A 320 8.00 -34.74 -21.11
N GLU A 321 7.84 -34.89 -22.42
CA GLU A 321 6.54 -34.76 -23.12
C GLU A 321 5.48 -35.70 -22.52
N ASP A 322 5.87 -36.88 -22.07
CA ASP A 322 4.98 -37.84 -21.42
C ASP A 322 4.42 -37.30 -20.08
N TYR A 323 5.21 -36.57 -19.30
CA TYR A 323 4.77 -35.97 -18.03
C TYR A 323 3.79 -34.82 -18.27
N LEU A 324 4.00 -34.04 -19.32
CA LEU A 324 3.08 -32.98 -19.75
C LEU A 324 1.75 -33.59 -20.20
N HIS A 325 1.81 -34.61 -21.06
CA HIS A 325 0.63 -35.34 -21.55
C HIS A 325 -0.19 -35.99 -20.42
N LEU A 326 0.48 -36.55 -19.41
CA LEU A 326 -0.19 -37.12 -18.24
C LEU A 326 -0.91 -36.04 -17.40
N LEU A 327 -0.28 -34.88 -17.20
CA LEU A 327 -0.86 -33.74 -16.48
C LEU A 327 -2.05 -33.11 -17.22
N GLU A 328 -2.04 -33.12 -18.56
CA GLU A 328 -3.17 -32.69 -19.38
C GLU A 328 -4.33 -33.69 -19.31
N SER A 329 -4.03 -35.00 -19.41
CA SER A 329 -5.01 -36.09 -19.32
C SER A 329 -5.74 -36.15 -17.98
N MET A 330 -5.14 -35.58 -16.93
CA MET A 330 -5.66 -35.50 -15.57
C MET A 330 -6.83 -34.52 -15.42
N GLY A 331 -6.79 -33.40 -16.12
CA GLY A 331 -7.68 -32.26 -15.87
C GLY A 331 -7.48 -31.67 -14.47
N TYR A 332 -8.51 -31.01 -13.94
CA TYR A 332 -8.47 -30.31 -12.64
C TYR A 332 -9.34 -30.95 -11.54
N ASP A 333 -10.02 -32.06 -11.86
CA ASP A 333 -10.83 -32.83 -10.90
C ASP A 333 -10.06 -34.03 -10.32
N PRO A 334 -10.38 -34.52 -9.11
CA PRO A 334 -9.75 -35.71 -8.52
C PRO A 334 -9.96 -36.98 -9.35
N VAL A 335 -8.88 -37.57 -9.87
CA VAL A 335 -8.91 -38.73 -10.78
C VAL A 335 -8.18 -39.95 -10.20
N ALA A 336 -8.69 -41.14 -10.51
CA ALA A 336 -8.06 -42.40 -10.11
C ALA A 336 -6.94 -42.81 -11.09
N PRO A 337 -5.89 -43.52 -10.63
CA PRO A 337 -4.80 -43.99 -11.50
C PRO A 337 -5.27 -44.83 -12.69
N ASP A 338 -6.24 -45.72 -12.50
CA ASP A 338 -6.79 -46.56 -13.58
C ASP A 338 -7.45 -45.74 -14.69
N GLU A 339 -8.07 -44.62 -14.31
CA GLU A 339 -8.71 -43.71 -15.25
C GLU A 339 -7.68 -42.84 -15.99
N LEU A 340 -6.57 -42.47 -15.34
CA LEU A 340 -5.44 -41.82 -15.99
C LEU A 340 -4.75 -42.73 -17.00
N ILE A 341 -4.60 -44.03 -16.71
CA ILE A 341 -4.05 -45.03 -17.64
C ILE A 341 -4.93 -45.11 -18.89
N ALA A 342 -6.25 -45.19 -18.70
CA ALA A 342 -7.20 -45.25 -19.81
C ALA A 342 -7.21 -43.98 -20.69
N ARG A 343 -7.03 -42.80 -20.08
CA ARG A 343 -7.05 -41.50 -20.79
C ARG A 343 -5.72 -41.16 -21.47
N SER A 344 -4.59 -41.41 -20.80
CA SER A 344 -3.27 -41.08 -21.32
C SER A 344 -2.74 -42.09 -22.34
N GLY A 345 -3.22 -43.34 -22.29
CA GLY A 345 -2.71 -44.43 -23.13
C GLY A 345 -1.34 -44.96 -22.71
N LEU A 346 -0.80 -44.49 -21.57
CA LEU A 346 0.50 -44.89 -21.05
C LEU A 346 0.42 -46.22 -20.27
N PRO A 347 1.51 -47.01 -20.23
CA PRO A 347 1.55 -48.23 -19.42
C PRO A 347 1.33 -47.96 -17.93
N ALA A 348 0.62 -48.84 -17.23
CA ALA A 348 0.29 -48.67 -15.80
C ALA A 348 1.52 -48.41 -14.92
N ALA A 349 2.62 -49.12 -15.17
CA ALA A 349 3.88 -48.94 -14.44
C ALA A 349 4.52 -47.56 -14.68
N ALA A 350 4.36 -46.99 -15.87
CA ALA A 350 4.83 -45.65 -16.20
C ALA A 350 3.99 -44.59 -15.47
N VAL A 351 2.66 -44.70 -15.53
CA VAL A 351 1.74 -43.77 -14.83
C VAL A 351 1.98 -43.74 -13.33
N SER A 352 2.15 -44.90 -12.67
CA SER A 352 2.46 -44.94 -11.23
C SER A 352 3.81 -44.29 -10.89
N SER A 353 4.82 -44.50 -11.73
CA SER A 353 6.16 -43.91 -11.52
C SER A 353 6.14 -42.39 -11.75
N MET A 354 5.39 -41.93 -12.75
CA MET A 354 5.24 -40.52 -13.08
C MET A 354 4.46 -39.77 -12.01
N LEU A 355 3.37 -40.35 -11.50
CA LEU A 355 2.58 -39.75 -10.41
C LEU A 355 3.41 -39.58 -9.13
N LEU A 356 4.25 -40.56 -8.78
CA LEU A 356 5.16 -40.44 -7.63
C LEU A 356 6.16 -39.30 -7.81
N LEU A 357 6.76 -39.19 -8.99
CA LEU A 357 7.73 -38.13 -9.28
C LEU A 357 7.06 -36.74 -9.28
N LEU A 358 5.88 -36.63 -9.88
CA LEU A 358 5.09 -35.39 -9.90
C LEU A 358 4.60 -35.00 -8.50
N GLU A 359 4.28 -35.96 -7.64
CA GLU A 359 3.94 -35.71 -6.23
C GLU A 359 5.15 -35.21 -5.44
N LEU A 360 6.32 -35.84 -5.61
CA LEU A 360 7.58 -35.38 -5.03
C LEU A 360 8.01 -33.98 -5.52
N GLN A 361 7.67 -33.64 -6.75
CA GLN A 361 7.95 -32.34 -7.36
C GLN A 361 6.85 -31.29 -7.11
N GLY A 362 5.76 -31.66 -6.43
CA GLY A 362 4.67 -30.77 -6.07
C GLY A 362 3.78 -30.33 -7.25
N TYR A 363 3.72 -31.10 -8.33
CA TYR A 363 2.78 -30.87 -9.44
C TYR A 363 1.42 -31.56 -9.20
N VAL A 364 1.39 -32.59 -8.36
CA VAL A 364 0.21 -33.41 -8.05
C VAL A 364 0.19 -33.72 -6.53
N SER A 365 -0.99 -33.91 -5.96
CA SER A 365 -1.17 -34.33 -4.56
C SER A 365 -2.13 -35.52 -4.47
N SER A 366 -1.89 -36.42 -3.52
CA SER A 366 -2.82 -37.51 -3.21
C SER A 366 -4.07 -37.02 -2.44
N CYS A 367 -5.22 -37.53 -2.86
CA CYS A 367 -6.56 -37.19 -2.38
C CYS A 367 -7.23 -38.45 -1.76
N PRO A 368 -8.17 -38.31 -0.80
CA PRO A 368 -8.84 -39.44 -0.17
C PRO A 368 -9.48 -40.39 -1.20
N GLY A 369 -9.40 -41.71 -0.95
CA GLY A 369 -9.92 -42.73 -1.86
C GLY A 369 -8.96 -43.17 -2.97
N GLY A 370 -7.65 -42.93 -2.81
CA GLY A 370 -6.62 -43.38 -3.76
C GLY A 370 -6.61 -42.58 -5.07
N ARG A 371 -7.06 -41.32 -5.03
CA ARG A 371 -7.13 -40.42 -6.18
C ARG A 371 -6.00 -39.39 -6.12
N TYR A 372 -5.76 -38.73 -7.24
CA TYR A 372 -4.77 -37.68 -7.36
C TYR A 372 -5.42 -36.40 -7.87
N CYS A 373 -4.88 -35.25 -7.46
CA CYS A 373 -5.35 -33.91 -7.82
C CYS A 373 -4.15 -33.05 -8.27
N ARG A 374 -4.30 -32.26 -9.34
CA ARG A 374 -3.24 -31.37 -9.84
C ARG A 374 -3.08 -30.15 -8.94
N ASP A 375 -1.85 -29.79 -8.58
CA ASP A 375 -1.56 -28.58 -7.82
C ASP A 375 -1.36 -27.40 -8.80
N THR A 376 -2.17 -26.35 -8.67
CA THR A 376 -2.17 -25.19 -9.57
C THR A 376 -1.10 -24.16 -9.20
N GLY A 377 -0.30 -24.39 -8.14
CA GLY A 377 0.77 -23.51 -7.69
C GLY A 377 2.02 -23.45 -8.57
N ARG A 378 2.21 -24.40 -9.51
CA ARG A 378 3.31 -24.39 -10.50
C ARG A 378 2.74 -24.43 -11.92
N ALA A 379 2.78 -23.29 -12.61
CA ALA A 379 2.47 -23.21 -14.02
C ALA A 379 3.52 -24.00 -14.83
N VAL A 380 3.04 -24.94 -15.63
CA VAL A 380 3.85 -25.63 -16.64
C VAL A 380 3.88 -24.71 -17.87
N ALA A 381 5.06 -24.29 -18.31
CA ALA A 381 5.19 -23.41 -19.47
C ALA A 381 4.64 -24.14 -20.72
N PRO A 382 3.84 -23.49 -21.58
CA PRO A 382 3.37 -24.11 -22.80
C PRO A 382 4.55 -24.35 -23.75
N ALA A 383 4.64 -25.57 -24.28
CA ALA A 383 5.58 -25.90 -25.34
C ALA A 383 5.32 -25.00 -26.56
N GLN A 384 6.37 -24.32 -27.03
CA GLN A 384 6.32 -23.58 -28.29
C GLN A 384 6.18 -24.60 -29.44
N LEU A 385 4.96 -24.81 -29.91
CA LEU A 385 4.69 -25.58 -31.11
C LEU A 385 5.07 -24.76 -32.35
N SER A 386 6.05 -25.26 -33.11
CA SER A 386 6.42 -24.83 -34.46
C SER A 386 5.67 -25.62 -35.53
#